data_AF-A0A7K7XZA2-F1
#
_entry.id   AF-A0A7K7XZA2-F1
#
_cell.length_a   1.000
_cell.length_b   1.000
_cell.length_c   1.000
_cell.angle_alpha   90.00
_cell.angle_beta   90.00
_cell.angle_gamma   90.00
#
_symmetry.space_group_name_H-M   'P 1'
#
loop_
_entity.id
_entity.type
_entity.pdbx_description
1 polymer ?
#
loop_
_entity_poly.entity_id
_entity_poly.type
_entity_poly.pdbx_seq_one_letter_code
_entity_poly.pdbx_strand_id
1 'polypeptide(L)'
;SSFDVAVVGAGIVGLAAARELIQRHPSLAFAVLEKEQEPAHHQSGHNSGVIHSGIYYTPGSLKAKLCVQGAALCYKYCDQKGIPYKRCGKLIVAVEHDEIPRLKALYERGLQNNVPGLKLIGAKEIQEKEPFCR
;
A
#
# COMPACT_ATOMS: atom_id res chain seq x y z
N SER A 1 35.40 4.28 8.60
CA SER A 1 34.47 5.38 8.26
C SER A 1 33.58 5.67 9.45
N SER A 2 33.23 6.94 9.70
CA SER A 2 32.24 7.34 10.72
C SER A 2 30.89 7.58 10.05
N PHE A 3 29.80 7.17 10.69
CA PHE A 3 28.42 7.42 10.24
C PHE A 3 27.65 8.06 11.40
N ASP A 4 26.76 9.01 11.09
CA ASP A 4 25.90 9.67 12.08
C ASP A 4 24.63 8.86 12.36
N VAL A 5 24.11 8.19 11.32
CA VAL A 5 22.87 7.41 11.39
C VAL A 5 23.07 6.06 10.71
N ALA A 6 22.68 4.98 11.40
CA ALA A 6 22.61 3.65 10.83
C ALA A 6 21.15 3.17 10.75
N VAL A 7 20.73 2.69 9.59
CA VAL A 7 19.45 2.01 9.37
C VAL A 7 19.71 0.51 9.27
N VAL A 8 19.05 -0.28 10.13
CA VAL A 8 19.21 -1.73 10.15
C VAL A 8 18.06 -2.39 9.38
N GLY A 9 18.40 -3.06 8.29
CA GLY A 9 17.52 -3.76 7.36
C GLY A 9 17.31 -3.00 6.04
N ALA A 10 17.65 -3.63 4.92
CA ALA A 10 17.43 -3.16 3.55
C ALA A 10 16.13 -3.69 2.93
N GLY A 11 15.08 -3.81 3.76
CA GLY A 11 13.71 -3.99 3.29
C GLY A 11 13.08 -2.66 2.86
N ILE A 12 11.85 -2.70 2.34
CA ILE A 12 11.17 -1.51 1.79
C ILE A 12 11.00 -0.39 2.82
N VAL A 13 10.72 -0.72 4.08
CA VAL A 13 10.60 0.28 5.16
C VAL A 13 11.96 0.92 5.47
N GLY A 14 13.01 0.11 5.60
CA GLY A 14 14.36 0.60 5.91
C GLY A 14 14.91 1.49 4.80
N LEU A 15 14.80 1.06 3.54
CA LEU A 15 15.26 1.85 2.40
C LEU A 15 14.43 3.11 2.18
N ALA A 16 13.10 3.07 2.36
CA ALA A 16 12.26 4.26 2.28
C ALA A 16 12.60 5.27 3.39
N ALA A 17 12.83 4.80 4.62
CA ALA A 17 13.26 5.64 5.74
C ALA A 17 14.63 6.27 5.48
N ALA A 18 15.62 5.47 5.06
CA ALA A 18 16.96 5.96 4.72
C ALA A 18 16.91 7.04 3.63
N ARG A 19 16.16 6.79 2.54
CA ARG A 19 15.97 7.76 1.46
C ARG A 19 15.38 9.08 1.96
N GLU A 20 14.32 9.02 2.77
CA GLU A 20 13.68 10.22 3.30
C GLU A 20 14.59 11.00 4.26
N LEU A 21 15.33 10.29 5.11
CA LEU A 21 16.29 10.91 6.04
C LEU A 21 17.43 11.60 5.28
N ILE A 22 17.99 10.97 4.25
CA ILE A 22 19.03 11.56 3.39
C ILE A 22 18.51 12.85 2.74
N GLN A 23 17.28 12.86 2.24
CA GLN A 23 16.68 14.05 1.61
C GLN A 23 16.49 15.20 2.59
N ARG A 24 16.14 14.92 3.85
CA ARG A 24 15.92 15.93 4.88
C ARG A 24 17.20 16.42 5.54
N HIS A 25 18.24 15.59 5.59
CA HIS A 25 19.47 15.84 6.31
C HIS A 25 20.71 15.52 5.45
N PRO A 26 20.92 16.23 4.33
CA PRO A 26 21.96 15.89 3.35
C PRO A 26 23.39 16.02 3.88
N SER A 27 23.60 16.68 5.02
CA SER A 27 24.92 16.83 5.65
C SER A 27 25.32 15.67 6.55
N LEU A 28 24.39 14.77 6.92
CA LEU A 28 24.69 13.62 7.78
C LEU A 28 25.22 12.44 6.94
N ALA A 29 26.11 11.65 7.52
CA ALA A 29 26.60 10.40 6.97
C ALA A 29 25.67 9.24 7.38
N PHE A 30 25.17 8.48 6.40
CA PHE A 30 24.24 7.37 6.60
C PHE A 30 24.85 6.02 6.24
N ALA A 31 24.55 5.00 7.03
CA ALA A 31 24.79 3.60 6.69
C ALA A 31 23.46 2.82 6.65
N VAL A 32 23.33 1.89 5.70
CA VAL A 32 22.29 0.86 5.73
C VAL A 32 22.98 -0.47 5.94
N LEU A 33 22.56 -1.21 6.97
CA LEU A 33 23.10 -2.51 7.34
C LEU A 33 22.10 -3.58 6.94
N GLU A 34 22.49 -4.54 6.11
CA GLU A 34 21.69 -5.70 5.73
C GLU A 34 22.51 -6.96 6.03
N LYS A 35 21.84 -7.99 6.59
CA LYS A 35 22.49 -9.27 6.88
C LYS A 35 22.58 -10.15 5.63
N GLU A 36 21.66 -9.97 4.69
CA GLU A 36 21.60 -10.69 3.42
C GLU A 36 22.52 -10.03 2.37
N GLN A 37 22.89 -10.78 1.33
CA GLN A 37 23.78 -10.26 0.28
C GLN A 37 23.09 -9.22 -0.62
N GLU A 38 21.76 -9.27 -0.71
CA GLU A 38 20.96 -8.38 -1.54
C GLU A 38 19.78 -7.80 -0.74
N PRO A 39 19.33 -6.57 -1.05
CA PRO A 39 18.14 -5.98 -0.44
C PRO A 39 16.88 -6.81 -0.68
N ALA A 40 15.87 -6.60 0.16
CA ALA A 40 14.52 -7.17 -0.01
C ALA A 40 14.42 -8.71 -0.07
N HIS A 41 15.45 -9.46 0.34
CA HIS A 41 15.44 -10.93 0.32
C HIS A 41 14.33 -11.58 1.18
N HIS A 42 13.72 -10.86 2.13
CA HIS A 42 12.64 -11.36 2.99
C HIS A 42 11.25 -10.84 2.57
N GLN A 43 10.43 -10.35 3.52
CA GLN A 43 9.02 -9.98 3.30
C GLN A 43 8.82 -8.95 2.18
N SER A 44 9.77 -8.03 1.98
CA SER A 44 9.68 -7.01 0.92
C SER A 44 9.76 -7.60 -0.50
N GLY A 45 10.51 -8.68 -0.70
CA GLY A 45 10.57 -9.42 -1.96
C GLY A 45 9.50 -10.51 -2.09
N HIS A 46 8.90 -10.93 -0.97
CA HIS A 46 7.94 -12.04 -0.91
C HIS A 46 6.55 -11.57 -0.42
N ASN A 47 5.90 -10.72 -1.20
CA ASN A 47 4.53 -10.29 -0.96
C ASN A 47 3.75 -10.16 -2.27
N SER A 48 2.45 -9.86 -2.19
CA SER A 48 1.57 -9.79 -3.36
C SER A 48 1.83 -8.60 -4.30
N GLY A 49 2.67 -7.64 -3.90
CA GLY A 49 2.93 -6.41 -4.67
C GLY A 49 1.73 -5.46 -4.75
N VAL A 50 0.68 -5.68 -3.96
CA VAL A 50 -0.55 -4.88 -4.02
C VAL A 50 -0.37 -3.54 -3.29
N ILE A 51 -0.60 -2.45 -4.02
CA ILE A 51 -0.79 -1.13 -3.41
C ILE A 51 -2.21 -1.08 -2.85
N HIS A 52 -2.33 -1.32 -1.54
CA HIS A 52 -3.62 -1.43 -0.86
C HIS A 52 -4.37 -0.09 -0.78
N SER A 53 -5.70 -0.16 -0.88
CA SER A 53 -6.57 1.03 -0.81
C SER A 53 -6.81 1.56 0.60
N GLY A 54 -6.64 0.73 1.63
CA GLY A 54 -6.90 1.09 3.04
C GLY A 54 -8.29 0.74 3.58
N ILE A 55 -9.16 0.10 2.80
CA ILE A 55 -10.58 -0.11 3.15
C ILE A 55 -10.82 -0.97 4.40
N TYR A 56 -9.93 -1.93 4.72
CA TYR A 56 -10.15 -2.87 5.82
C TYR A 56 -9.74 -2.34 7.20
N TYR A 57 -8.88 -1.34 7.26
CA TYR A 57 -8.22 -0.95 8.50
C TYR A 57 -9.14 -0.14 9.41
N THR A 58 -8.99 -0.32 10.73
CA THR A 58 -9.74 0.42 11.73
C THR A 58 -9.59 1.94 11.52
N PRO A 59 -10.70 2.69 11.43
CA PRO A 59 -10.68 4.14 11.28
C PRO A 59 -9.83 4.84 12.34
N GLY A 60 -9.14 5.90 11.93
CA GLY A 60 -8.25 6.67 12.79
C GLY A 60 -6.90 5.99 13.11
N SER A 61 -6.75 4.70 12.86
CA SER A 61 -5.49 3.98 13.09
C SER A 61 -4.35 4.47 12.18
N LEU A 62 -3.10 4.27 12.61
CA LEU A 62 -1.94 4.55 11.77
C LEU A 62 -1.97 3.73 10.47
N LYS A 63 -2.42 2.46 10.51
CA LYS A 63 -2.54 1.65 9.29
C LYS A 63 -3.52 2.26 8.28
N ALA A 64 -4.68 2.75 8.73
CA ALA A 64 -5.63 3.42 7.85
C ALA A 64 -5.03 4.68 7.23
N LYS A 65 -4.49 5.57 8.07
CA LYS A 65 -3.90 6.85 7.63
C LYS A 65 -2.72 6.65 6.68
N LEU A 66 -1.75 5.83 7.08
CA LEU A 66 -0.53 5.61 6.31
C LEU A 66 -0.79 4.79 5.04
N CYS A 67 -1.78 3.89 5.01
CA CYS A 67 -2.10 3.16 3.78
C CYS A 67 -2.67 4.08 2.70
N VAL A 68 -3.65 4.92 3.05
CA VAL A 68 -4.29 5.82 2.08
C VAL A 68 -3.30 6.85 1.56
N GLN A 69 -2.57 7.50 2.48
CA GLN A 69 -1.51 8.45 2.10
C GLN A 69 -0.38 7.76 1.33
N GLY A 70 0.07 6.60 1.81
CA GLY A 70 1.16 5.82 1.24
C GLY A 70 0.85 5.31 -0.16
N ALA A 71 -0.38 4.92 -0.45
CA ALA A 71 -0.80 4.53 -1.80
C ALA A 71 -0.62 5.68 -2.80
N ALA A 72 -1.07 6.89 -2.46
CA ALA A 72 -0.90 8.06 -3.31
C ALA A 72 0.58 8.42 -3.53
N LEU A 73 1.39 8.39 -2.47
CA LEU A 73 2.84 8.63 -2.55
C LEU A 73 3.56 7.56 -3.37
N CYS A 74 3.15 6.30 -3.24
CA CYS A 74 3.74 5.18 -3.97
C CYS A 74 3.49 5.30 -5.48
N TYR A 75 2.25 5.57 -5.92
CA TYR A 75 1.96 5.82 -7.33
C TYR A 75 2.79 6.97 -7.89
N LYS A 76 2.81 8.11 -7.19
CA LYS A 76 3.63 9.27 -7.58
C LYS A 76 5.12 8.92 -7.68
N TYR A 77 5.64 8.12 -6.74
CA TYR A 77 7.03 7.70 -6.78
C TYR A 77 7.31 6.78 -7.97
N CYS A 78 6.42 5.84 -8.26
CA CYS A 78 6.54 4.97 -9.41
C CYS A 78 6.51 5.76 -10.72
N ASP A 79 5.60 6.72 -10.87
CA ASP A 79 5.55 7.62 -12.03
C ASP A 79 6.88 8.38 -12.20
N GLN A 80 7.36 9.01 -11.13
CA GLN A 80 8.60 9.80 -11.15
C GLN A 80 9.85 8.98 -11.46
N LYS A 81 9.84 7.68 -11.13
CA LYS A 81 10.98 6.78 -11.30
C LYS A 81 10.84 5.85 -12.49
N GLY A 82 9.73 5.91 -13.23
CA GLY A 82 9.44 4.98 -14.32
C GLY A 82 9.32 3.53 -13.84
N ILE A 83 8.88 3.30 -12.59
CA ILE A 83 8.69 1.95 -12.05
C ILE A 83 7.34 1.44 -12.57
N PRO A 84 7.31 0.29 -13.25
CA PRO A 84 6.07 -0.24 -13.82
C PRO A 84 5.09 -0.65 -12.72
N TYR A 85 3.83 -0.28 -12.90
CA TYR A 85 2.72 -0.75 -12.08
C TYR A 85 1.43 -0.86 -12.90
N LYS A 86 0.43 -1.56 -12.36
CA LYS A 86 -0.92 -1.64 -12.95
C LYS A 86 -1.95 -1.14 -11.95
N ARG A 87 -2.75 -0.15 -12.35
CA ARG A 87 -3.87 0.34 -11.55
C ARG A 87 -5.17 -0.37 -11.94
N CYS A 88 -5.24 -1.67 -11.67
CA CYS A 88 -6.35 -2.54 -12.09
C CYS A 88 -7.62 -2.42 -11.23
N GLY A 89 -7.55 -1.75 -10.08
CA GLY A 89 -8.66 -1.69 -9.13
C GLY A 89 -8.81 -2.96 -8.29
N LYS A 90 -9.89 -3.04 -7.51
CA LYS A 90 -10.22 -4.20 -6.67
C LYS A 90 -11.73 -4.29 -6.50
N LEU A 91 -12.28 -5.48 -6.71
CA LEU A 91 -13.63 -5.82 -6.28
C LEU A 91 -13.61 -6.54 -4.93
N ILE A 92 -14.59 -6.23 -4.08
CA ILE A 92 -14.92 -6.98 -2.87
C ILE A 92 -16.37 -7.39 -3.08
N VAL A 93 -16.62 -8.69 -3.19
CA VAL A 93 -17.90 -9.24 -3.61
C VAL A 93 -18.55 -9.91 -2.40
N ALA A 94 -19.84 -9.61 -2.19
CA ALA A 94 -20.71 -10.42 -1.35
C ALA A 94 -21.30 -11.50 -2.26
N VAL A 95 -20.95 -12.75 -2.02
CA VAL A 95 -21.38 -13.91 -2.82
C VAL A 95 -22.78 -14.34 -2.35
N GLU A 96 -23.00 -14.29 -1.03
CA GLU A 96 -24.27 -14.63 -0.40
C GLU A 96 -24.99 -13.37 0.13
N HIS A 97 -26.31 -13.43 0.24
CA HIS A 97 -27.12 -12.28 0.66
C HIS A 97 -26.76 -11.82 2.10
N ASP A 98 -26.40 -12.75 2.99
CA ASP A 98 -26.03 -12.47 4.38
C ASP A 98 -24.67 -11.74 4.52
N GLU A 99 -23.87 -11.69 3.45
CA GLU A 99 -22.61 -10.93 3.41
C GLU A 99 -22.82 -9.44 3.08
N ILE A 100 -23.97 -9.06 2.53
CA ILE A 100 -24.28 -7.68 2.14
C ILE A 100 -24.11 -6.68 3.31
N PRO A 101 -24.58 -6.95 4.54
CA PRO A 101 -24.32 -6.07 5.68
C PRO A 101 -22.82 -5.87 5.96
N ARG A 102 -22.00 -6.93 5.82
CA ARG A 102 -20.54 -6.83 6.01
C ARG A 102 -19.89 -6.00 4.91
N LEU A 103 -20.34 -6.14 3.66
CA LEU A 103 -19.89 -5.32 2.53
C LEU A 103 -20.23 -3.83 2.74
N LYS A 104 -21.45 -3.53 3.20
CA LYS A 104 -21.87 -2.16 3.54
C LYS A 104 -21.02 -1.56 4.67
N ALA A 105 -20.75 -2.33 5.73
CA ALA A 105 -19.85 -1.90 6.81
C ALA A 105 -18.42 -1.62 6.31
N LEU A 106 -17.91 -2.41 5.36
CA LEU A 106 -16.61 -2.15 4.72
C LEU A 106 -16.64 -0.88 3.86
N TYR A 107 -17.74 -0.62 3.14
CA TYR A 107 -17.91 0.61 2.38
C TYR A 107 -17.90 1.83 3.30
N GLU A 108 -18.68 1.82 4.39
CA GLU A 108 -18.70 2.89 5.40
C GLU A 108 -17.33 3.12 6.03
N ARG A 109 -16.62 2.04 6.40
CA ARG A 109 -15.24 2.12 6.91
C ARG A 109 -14.31 2.75 5.88
N GLY A 110 -14.45 2.39 4.61
CA GLY A 110 -13.70 2.97 3.52
C GLY A 110 -13.92 4.48 3.38
N LEU A 111 -15.16 4.94 3.52
CA LEU A 111 -15.49 6.37 3.55
C LEU A 111 -14.83 7.07 4.74
N GLN A 112 -14.91 6.49 5.94
CA GLN A 112 -14.26 7.04 7.14
C GLN A 112 -12.73 7.09 7.01
N ASN A 113 -12.14 6.17 6.25
CA ASN A 113 -10.71 6.16 5.93
C ASN A 113 -10.32 7.10 4.79
N ASN A 114 -11.28 7.78 4.14
CA ASN A 114 -11.07 8.60 2.94
C ASN A 114 -10.45 7.83 1.77
N VAL A 115 -10.85 6.57 1.59
CA VAL A 115 -10.39 5.77 0.46
C VAL A 115 -10.97 6.36 -0.84
N PRO A 116 -10.13 6.77 -1.81
CA PRO A 116 -10.62 7.41 -3.03
C PRO A 116 -11.27 6.40 -3.99
N GLY A 117 -12.30 6.84 -4.71
CA GLY A 117 -12.92 6.08 -5.79
C GLY A 117 -13.74 4.86 -5.36
N LEU A 118 -14.17 4.80 -4.10
CA LEU A 118 -15.10 3.76 -3.64
C LEU A 118 -16.47 3.90 -4.32
N LYS A 119 -17.01 2.76 -4.76
CA LYS A 119 -18.34 2.67 -5.35
C LYS A 119 -18.97 1.33 -4.96
N LEU A 120 -20.23 1.37 -4.53
CA LEU A 120 -21.06 0.16 -4.48
C LEU A 120 -21.62 -0.10 -5.89
N ILE A 121 -21.43 -1.32 -6.37
CA ILE A 121 -21.86 -1.74 -7.71
C ILE A 121 -22.71 -3.01 -7.59
N GLY A 122 -23.65 -3.17 -8.51
CA GLY A 122 -24.52 -4.35 -8.58
C GLY A 122 -24.00 -5.43 -9.53
N ALA A 123 -24.66 -6.59 -9.54
CA ALA A 123 -24.27 -7.76 -10.34
C ALA A 123 -24.05 -7.45 -11.84
N LYS A 124 -24.89 -6.60 -12.45
CA LYS A 124 -24.74 -6.19 -13.84
C LYS A 124 -23.39 -5.50 -14.10
N GLU A 125 -23.02 -4.53 -13.25
CA GLU A 125 -21.75 -3.80 -13.40
C GLU A 125 -20.55 -4.68 -13.05
N ILE A 126 -20.70 -5.66 -12.15
CA ILE A 126 -19.67 -6.68 -11.90
C ILE A 126 -19.43 -7.50 -13.16
N GLN A 127 -20.48 -8.02 -13.81
CA GLN A 127 -20.36 -8.82 -15.03
C GLN A 127 -19.72 -8.04 -16.19
N GLU A 128 -19.99 -6.73 -16.29
CA GLU A 128 -19.37 -5.85 -17.28
C GLU A 128 -17.86 -5.64 -17.03
N LYS A 129 -17.43 -5.62 -15.75
CA LYS A 129 -16.02 -5.38 -15.37
C LYS A 129 -15.19 -6.67 -15.31
N GLU A 130 -15.77 -7.72 -14.72
CA GLU A 130 -15.12 -9.00 -14.43
C GLU A 130 -16.06 -10.14 -14.86
N PRO A 131 -16.11 -10.47 -16.17
CA PRO A 131 -17.12 -11.38 -16.72
C PRO A 131 -17.04 -12.84 -16.25
N PHE A 132 -15.94 -13.19 -15.56
CA PHE A 132 -15.73 -14.52 -14.98
C PHE A 132 -15.94 -14.56 -13.46
N CYS A 133 -16.25 -13.42 -12.84
CA CYS A 133 -16.65 -13.37 -11.43
C CYS A 133 -18.06 -13.97 -11.30
N ARG A 134 -18.18 -15.06 -10.55
CA ARG A 134 -19.44 -15.76 -10.28
C ARG A 134 -19.80 -15.70 -8.81
#